data_AF-A0A060BWS8-F1
#
_entry.id   AF-A0A060BWS8-F1
#
_cell.length_a   1.000
_cell.length_b   1.000
_cell.length_c   1.000
_cell.angle_alpha   90.00
_cell.angle_beta   90.00
_cell.angle_gamma   90.00
#
_symmetry.space_group_name_H-M   'P 1'
#
loop_
_entity.id
_entity.type
_entity.pdbx_description
1 polymer ?
#
loop_
_entity_poly.entity_id
_entity_poly.type
_entity_poly.pdbx_seq_one_letter_code
_entity_poly.pdbx_strand_id
1 'polypeptide(L)'
;RFGYYSTESNGHLSEYLAWYRKRPDEIKNWISLDSWIHGETGGYLRVTREERNWFETDYPKIAAEKPKVYDGSQRSSEHGSYILEALETRRPYRGHFNVMNQGTISNLPDEAVVEVPC
;
A
#
# COMPACT_ATOMS: atom_id res chain seq x y z
N ARG A 1 -8.71 -6.56 -22.14
CA ARG A 1 -8.56 -5.46 -21.15
C ARG A 1 -9.94 -4.84 -20.94
N PHE A 2 -10.27 -4.42 -19.71
CA PHE A 2 -11.64 -4.02 -19.34
C PHE A 2 -11.93 -2.51 -19.44
N GLY A 3 -11.00 -1.70 -19.95
CA GLY A 3 -11.22 -0.25 -20.16
C GLY A 3 -10.95 0.64 -18.95
N TYR A 4 -10.54 0.08 -17.81
CA TYR A 4 -10.22 0.81 -16.58
C TYR A 4 -8.73 0.66 -16.23
N TYR A 5 -8.20 1.67 -15.53
CA TYR A 5 -6.84 1.67 -14.99
C TYR A 5 -6.80 0.92 -13.66
N SER A 6 -5.80 0.07 -13.46
CA SER A 6 -5.56 -0.62 -12.18
C SER A 6 -4.72 0.27 -11.28
N THR A 7 -5.24 0.58 -10.09
CA THR A 7 -4.56 1.44 -9.10
C THR A 7 -3.60 0.68 -8.19
N GLU A 8 -3.65 -0.66 -8.21
CA GLU A 8 -2.72 -1.52 -7.49
C GLU A 8 -1.38 -1.66 -8.22
N SER A 9 -0.31 -1.85 -7.45
CA SER A 9 1.04 -2.14 -7.93
C SER A 9 1.09 -3.33 -8.90
N ASN A 10 2.01 -3.27 -9.85
CA ASN A 10 2.23 -4.35 -10.80
C ASN A 10 2.50 -5.69 -10.11
N GLY A 11 3.19 -5.63 -8.97
CA GLY A 11 3.43 -6.71 -8.01
C GLY A 11 2.16 -7.46 -7.65
N HIS A 12 1.33 -6.83 -6.84
CA HIS A 12 0.11 -7.41 -6.27
C HIS A 12 -0.95 -7.70 -7.32
N LEU A 13 -1.13 -6.83 -8.32
CA LEU A 13 -2.13 -7.05 -9.35
C LEU A 13 -1.93 -8.38 -10.10
N SER A 14 -0.68 -8.81 -10.27
CA SER A 14 -0.37 -10.10 -10.89
C SER A 14 -0.82 -11.31 -10.09
N GLU A 15 -1.01 -11.18 -8.77
CA GLU A 15 -1.43 -12.28 -7.90
C GLU A 15 -2.90 -12.61 -8.13
N TYR A 16 -3.72 -11.58 -8.40
CA TYR A 16 -5.16 -11.72 -8.63
C TYR A 16 -5.53 -12.11 -10.07
N LEU A 17 -4.70 -11.75 -11.06
CA LEU A 17 -5.03 -11.91 -12.47
C LEU A 17 -4.20 -13.02 -13.13
N ALA A 18 -4.85 -14.13 -13.48
CA ALA A 18 -4.22 -15.30 -14.10
C ALA A 18 -3.57 -15.04 -15.47
N TRP A 19 -3.83 -13.89 -16.09
CA TRP A 19 -3.30 -13.50 -17.41
C TRP A 19 -2.29 -12.35 -17.35
N TYR A 20 -2.18 -11.64 -16.22
CA TYR A 20 -1.29 -10.49 -16.08
C TYR A 20 0.08 -10.92 -15.55
N ARG A 21 1.15 -10.50 -16.24
CA ARG A 21 2.56 -10.74 -15.85
C ARG A 21 2.89 -12.22 -15.60
N LYS A 22 2.46 -13.12 -16.48
CA LYS A 22 2.68 -14.59 -16.35
C LYS A 22 3.69 -15.20 -17.32
N ARG A 23 4.12 -14.46 -18.35
CA ARG A 23 5.07 -14.93 -19.38
C ARG A 23 6.49 -14.51 -19.02
N PRO A 24 7.40 -15.44 -18.64
CA PRO A 24 8.73 -15.09 -18.11
C PRO A 24 9.58 -14.21 -19.03
N ASP A 25 9.47 -14.43 -20.34
CA ASP A 25 10.14 -13.69 -21.41
C ASP A 25 9.64 -12.24 -21.54
N GLU A 26 8.43 -11.95 -21.06
CA GLU A 26 7.87 -10.60 -21.10
C GLU A 26 7.96 -9.84 -19.78
N ILE A 27 8.21 -10.51 -18.64
CA ILE A 27 8.12 -9.90 -17.30
C ILE A 27 8.90 -8.59 -17.23
N LYS A 28 10.11 -8.53 -17.80
CA LYS A 28 10.98 -7.36 -17.78
C LYS A 28 10.37 -6.11 -18.45
N ASN A 29 9.39 -6.28 -19.34
CA ASN A 29 8.70 -5.17 -20.00
C ASN A 29 7.58 -4.57 -19.13
N TRP A 30 7.20 -5.24 -18.05
CA TRP A 30 6.06 -4.88 -17.20
C TRP A 30 6.47 -4.48 -15.78
N ILE A 31 7.77 -4.41 -15.51
CA ILE A 31 8.31 -4.13 -14.17
C ILE A 31 9.35 -3.03 -14.25
N SER A 32 9.60 -2.37 -13.13
CA SER A 32 10.80 -1.55 -12.90
C SER A 32 11.53 -2.12 -11.68
N LEU A 33 12.86 -1.99 -11.67
CA LEU A 33 13.69 -2.36 -10.51
C LEU A 33 14.07 -1.12 -9.67
N ASP A 34 13.52 0.06 -9.98
CA ASP A 34 13.80 1.31 -9.28
C ASP A 34 13.21 1.33 -7.87
N SER A 35 12.17 0.52 -7.64
CA SER A 35 11.56 0.31 -6.34
C SER A 35 11.11 -1.13 -6.19
N TRP A 36 11.21 -1.63 -4.97
CA TRP A 36 10.87 -3.00 -4.61
C TRP A 36 9.41 -3.38 -4.91
N ILE A 37 8.50 -2.40 -4.92
CA ILE A 37 7.06 -2.62 -5.17
C ILE A 37 6.70 -2.56 -6.66
N HIS A 38 7.63 -2.18 -7.55
CA HIS A 38 7.37 -2.02 -8.98
C HIS A 38 7.30 -3.34 -9.78
N GLY A 39 7.10 -4.46 -9.10
CA GLY A 39 6.76 -5.74 -9.72
C GLY A 39 7.92 -6.71 -9.90
N GLU A 40 9.09 -6.45 -9.30
CA GLU A 40 10.18 -7.44 -9.20
C GLU A 40 9.62 -8.79 -8.72
N THR A 41 10.02 -9.87 -9.41
CA THR A 41 9.60 -11.22 -9.00
C THR A 41 10.21 -11.55 -7.64
N GLY A 42 9.35 -11.71 -6.63
CA GLY A 42 9.79 -11.93 -5.25
C GLY A 42 10.30 -10.66 -4.55
N GLY A 43 10.06 -9.46 -5.08
CA GLY A 43 10.56 -8.20 -4.50
C GLY A 43 10.13 -7.98 -3.05
N TYR A 44 8.85 -8.19 -2.74
CA TYR A 44 8.32 -8.16 -1.36
C TYR A 44 9.08 -9.12 -0.44
N LEU A 45 9.23 -10.39 -0.86
CA LEU A 45 9.92 -11.41 -0.09
C LEU A 45 11.40 -11.05 0.15
N ARG A 46 12.06 -10.49 -0.86
CA ARG A 46 13.45 -10.05 -0.76
C ARG A 46 13.59 -8.94 0.29
N VAL A 47 12.82 -7.85 0.18
CA VAL A 47 12.86 -6.72 1.13
C VAL A 47 12.53 -7.19 2.54
N THR A 48 11.48 -7.98 2.72
CA THR A 48 11.14 -8.52 4.05
C THR A 48 12.28 -9.35 4.65
N ARG A 49 13.05 -10.08 3.82
CA ARG A 49 14.22 -10.85 4.30
C ARG A 49 15.41 -9.97 4.62
N GLU A 50 15.69 -8.97 3.79
CA GLU A 50 16.78 -8.01 3.99
C GLU A 50 16.56 -7.16 5.26
N GLU A 51 15.33 -6.73 5.50
CA GLU A 51 14.97 -5.84 6.61
C GLU A 51 14.51 -6.59 7.87
N ARG A 52 14.46 -7.92 7.87
CA ARG A 52 13.89 -8.69 9.00
C ARG A 52 14.57 -8.44 10.34
N ASN A 53 15.86 -8.10 10.31
CA ASN A 53 16.70 -7.86 11.49
C ASN A 53 16.93 -6.36 11.75
N TRP A 54 16.10 -5.48 11.18
CA TRP A 54 16.26 -4.01 11.30
C TRP A 54 16.41 -3.53 12.75
N PHE A 55 15.79 -4.23 13.71
CA PHE A 55 15.90 -3.90 15.13
C PHE A 55 17.31 -4.12 15.70
N GLU A 56 18.07 -5.07 15.15
CA GLU A 56 19.47 -5.28 15.54
C GLU A 56 20.41 -4.38 14.72
N THR A 57 20.12 -4.18 13.44
CA THR A 57 21.04 -3.51 12.49
C THR A 57 20.86 -2.00 12.42
N ASP A 58 19.63 -1.52 12.43
CA ASP A 58 19.28 -0.13 12.10
C ASP A 58 18.76 0.65 13.30
N TYR A 59 18.02 -0.01 14.21
CA TYR A 59 17.54 0.64 15.42
C TYR A 59 18.66 1.30 16.25
N PRO A 60 19.87 0.72 16.45
CA PRO A 60 20.94 1.41 17.16
C PRO A 60 21.38 2.72 16.48
N LYS A 61 21.33 2.78 15.14
CA LYS A 61 21.62 4.00 14.37
C LYS A 61 20.51 5.03 14.58
N ILE A 62 19.25 4.60 14.44
CA ILE A 62 18.06 5.44 14.64
C ILE A 62 18.01 5.99 16.08
N ALA A 63 18.37 5.18 17.07
CA ALA A 63 18.40 5.58 18.48
C ALA A 63 19.50 6.59 18.79
N ALA A 64 20.60 6.58 18.02
CA ALA A 64 21.68 7.56 18.13
C ALA A 64 21.37 8.88 17.40
N GLU A 65 20.42 8.90 16.47
CA GLU A 65 19.97 10.11 15.81
C GLU A 65 19.22 11.03 16.78
N LYS A 66 19.22 12.34 16.46
CA LYS A 66 18.40 13.30 17.22
C LYS A 66 16.93 12.87 17.11
N PRO A 67 16.18 12.81 18.24
CA PRO A 67 14.77 12.46 18.20
C PRO A 67 14.01 13.36 17.21
N LYS A 68 13.18 12.73 16.38
CA LYS A 68 12.26 13.45 15.50
C LYS A 68 11.33 14.32 16.35
N VAL A 69 11.04 15.52 15.88
CA VAL A 69 10.10 16.43 16.53
C VAL A 69 8.68 16.05 16.08
N TYR A 70 7.84 15.67 17.03
CA TYR A 70 6.44 15.32 16.79
C TYR A 70 5.51 16.39 17.39
N ASP A 71 5.57 17.60 16.83
CA ASP A 71 4.77 18.75 17.24
C ASP A 71 3.54 19.00 16.33
N GLY A 72 3.28 18.09 15.39
CA GLY A 72 2.19 18.19 14.43
C GLY A 72 2.51 19.03 13.18
N SER A 73 3.70 19.63 13.08
CA SER A 73 4.14 20.37 11.88
C SER A 73 4.42 19.45 10.69
N GLN A 74 4.70 18.17 10.95
CA GLN A 74 4.97 17.15 9.95
C GLN A 74 4.13 15.90 10.20
N ARG A 75 3.70 15.24 9.13
CA ARG A 75 3.04 13.93 9.14
C ARG A 75 3.40 13.19 7.85
N SER A 76 3.33 11.86 7.87
CA SER A 76 3.50 11.05 6.66
C SER A 76 2.28 11.20 5.74
N SER A 77 2.40 10.66 4.52
CA SER A 77 1.28 10.50 3.58
C SER A 77 0.29 9.41 4.00
N GLU A 78 0.58 8.66 5.06
CA GLU A 78 -0.26 7.56 5.53
C GLU A 78 -1.54 8.06 6.19
N HIS A 79 -2.64 7.36 5.94
CA HIS A 79 -3.99 7.78 6.37
C HIS A 79 -4.17 7.87 7.90
N GLY A 80 -3.37 7.13 8.69
CA GLY A 80 -3.62 6.94 10.12
C GLY A 80 -3.77 8.24 10.93
N SER A 81 -2.84 9.19 10.76
CA SER A 81 -2.91 10.47 11.48
C SER A 81 -4.10 11.34 11.06
N TYR A 82 -4.48 11.29 9.78
CA TYR A 82 -5.63 12.01 9.24
C TYR A 82 -6.96 11.42 9.71
N ILE A 83 -7.07 10.09 9.82
CA ILE A 83 -8.25 9.43 10.39
C ILE A 83 -8.47 9.89 11.83
N LEU A 84 -7.41 9.85 12.66
CA LEU A 84 -7.50 10.27 14.06
C LEU A 84 -7.89 11.75 14.21
N GLU A 85 -7.28 12.64 13.41
CA GLU A 85 -7.66 14.06 13.39
C GLU A 85 -9.12 14.26 13.01
N ALA A 86 -9.62 13.54 12.00
CA ALA A 86 -11.00 13.64 11.56
C ALA A 86 -11.99 13.19 12.64
N LEU A 87 -11.69 12.11 13.36
CA LEU A 87 -12.50 11.61 14.46
C LEU A 87 -12.54 12.60 15.63
N GLU A 88 -11.38 13.14 16.02
CA GLU A 88 -11.25 14.02 17.18
C GLU A 88 -11.83 15.42 16.91
N THR A 89 -11.56 15.98 15.73
CA THR A 89 -11.93 17.36 15.39
C THR A 89 -13.24 17.47 14.62
N ARG A 90 -13.82 16.34 14.20
CA ARG A 90 -14.98 16.27 13.30
C ARG A 90 -14.77 16.98 11.96
N ARG A 91 -13.51 17.18 11.57
CA ARG A 91 -13.16 17.70 10.24
C ARG A 91 -13.24 16.56 9.22
N PRO A 92 -13.99 16.70 8.12
CA PRO A 92 -14.05 15.66 7.11
C PRO A 92 -12.67 15.35 6.53
N TYR A 93 -12.34 14.06 6.47
CA TYR A 93 -11.18 13.54 5.76
C TYR A 93 -11.66 12.51 4.76
N ARG A 94 -11.28 12.68 3.48
CA ARG A 94 -11.65 11.78 2.40
C ARG A 94 -10.46 10.94 1.98
N GLY A 95 -10.65 9.63 1.91
CA GLY A 95 -9.62 8.66 1.52
C GLY A 95 -10.24 7.45 0.82
N HIS A 96 -9.42 6.48 0.45
CA HIS A 96 -9.89 5.18 -0.01
C HIS A 96 -9.67 4.19 1.13
N PHE A 97 -10.75 3.55 1.58
CA PHE A 97 -10.71 2.72 2.78
C PHE A 97 -11.42 1.40 2.56
N ASN A 98 -10.93 0.38 3.26
CA ASN A 98 -11.54 -0.94 3.31
C ASN A 98 -12.73 -0.89 4.29
N VAL A 99 -13.93 -0.97 3.74
CA VAL A 99 -15.21 -0.88 4.46
C VAL A 99 -16.18 -1.95 3.98
N MET A 100 -17.25 -2.20 4.72
CA MET A 100 -18.34 -3.07 4.27
C MET A 100 -19.03 -2.44 3.05
N ASN A 101 -19.28 -3.23 2.01
CA ASN A 101 -19.77 -2.75 0.72
C ASN A 101 -21.09 -1.98 0.80
N GLN A 102 -22.09 -2.53 1.50
CA GLN A 102 -23.41 -1.90 1.69
C GLN A 102 -24.00 -1.28 0.40
N GLY A 103 -23.91 -2.01 -0.71
CA GLY A 103 -24.41 -1.56 -2.02
C GLY A 103 -23.53 -0.56 -2.79
N THR A 104 -22.34 -0.19 -2.30
CA THR A 104 -21.44 0.76 -2.99
C THR A 104 -20.99 0.23 -4.35
N ILE A 105 -20.60 -1.05 -4.39
CA ILE A 105 -20.32 -1.81 -5.61
C ILE A 105 -21.50 -2.76 -5.83
N SER A 106 -22.38 -2.38 -6.76
CA SER A 106 -23.72 -2.98 -6.93
C SER A 106 -23.73 -4.45 -7.39
N ASN A 107 -22.60 -4.96 -7.87
CA ASN A 107 -22.45 -6.34 -8.33
C ASN A 107 -21.60 -7.22 -7.39
N LEU A 108 -21.39 -6.77 -6.14
CA LEU A 108 -20.75 -7.55 -5.07
C LEU A 108 -21.72 -7.70 -3.88
N PRO A 109 -21.56 -8.74 -3.04
CA PRO A 109 -22.34 -8.89 -1.81
C PRO A 109 -22.21 -7.66 -0.89
N ASP A 110 -23.26 -7.35 -0.13
CA ASP A 110 -23.27 -6.20 0.79
C ASP A 110 -22.31 -6.37 1.96
N GLU A 111 -22.06 -7.62 2.34
CA GLU A 111 -21.17 -8.03 3.42
C GLU A 111 -19.71 -8.21 2.99
N ALA A 112 -19.38 -7.97 1.72
CA ALA A 112 -17.99 -7.97 1.26
C ALA A 112 -17.24 -6.75 1.80
N VAL A 113 -15.97 -6.92 2.18
CA VAL A 113 -15.07 -5.79 2.42
C VAL A 113 -14.56 -5.30 1.06
N VAL A 114 -14.75 -4.00 0.79
CA VAL A 114 -14.35 -3.32 -0.44
C VAL A 114 -13.53 -2.09 -0.12
N GLU A 115 -12.59 -1.74 -0.99
CA GLU A 115 -11.87 -0.47 -0.92
C GLU A 115 -12.53 0.57 -1.81
N VAL A 116 -13.10 1.61 -1.20
CA VAL A 116 -13.88 2.65 -1.89
C VAL A 116 -13.61 4.03 -1.30
N PRO A 117 -13.84 5.12 -2.05
CA PRO A 117 -13.72 6.46 -1.49
C PRO A 117 -14.80 6.73 -0.45
N CYS A 118 -14.42 7.13 0.77
CA CYS A 118 -15.33 7.63 1.79
C CYS A 118 -14.81 8.89 2.49
#